data_AF-A0A7V0P737-F1
#
_entry.id   AF-A0A7V0P737-F1
#
_cell.length_a   1.000
_cell.length_b   1.000
_cell.length_c   1.000
_cell.angle_alpha   90.00
_cell.angle_beta   90.00
_cell.angle_gamma   90.00
#
_symmetry.space_group_name_H-M   'P 1'
#
loop_
_entity.id
_entity.type
_entity.pdbx_description
1 polymer ?
#
loop_
_entity_poly.entity_id
_entity_poly.type
_entity_poly.pdbx_seq_one_letter_code
_entity_poly.pdbx_strand_id
1 'polypeptide(L)' 'YHRIERAYGKFQRTITLPVELDESKVKASYEQGVLTITLPKAERAKPKEIKVEVK' A
#
# COMPACT_ATOMS: atom_id res chain seq x y z
N TYR A 1 21.28 -16.23 -27.19
CA TYR A 1 20.67 -16.58 -25.89
C TYR A 1 19.99 -17.93 -26.05
N HIS A 2 20.39 -18.96 -25.30
CA HIS A 2 19.79 -20.31 -25.43
C HIS A 2 18.52 -20.49 -24.58
N ARG A 3 18.36 -19.72 -23.49
CA ARG A 3 17.16 -19.74 -22.63
C ARG A 3 17.09 -18.44 -21.82
N ILE A 4 15.88 -17.89 -21.65
CA ILE A 4 15.59 -16.73 -20.80
C ILE A 4 14.41 -17.11 -19.91
N GLU A 5 14.61 -17.03 -18.59
CA GLU A 5 13.60 -17.46 -17.60
C GLU A 5 13.07 -16.30 -16.75
N ARG A 6 13.85 -15.21 -16.65
CA ARG A 6 13.54 -14.07 -15.80
C ARG A 6 12.88 -12.98 -16.63
N ALA A 7 11.75 -12.47 -16.15
CA ALA A 7 11.14 -11.28 -16.71
C ALA A 7 12.10 -10.08 -16.59
N TYR A 8 12.19 -9.27 -17.65
CA TYR A 8 13.01 -8.07 -17.70
C TYR A 8 12.30 -6.98 -18.49
N GLY A 9 12.72 -5.73 -18.30
CA GLY A 9 12.13 -4.56 -18.94
C GLY A 9 11.51 -3.59 -17.94
N LYS A 10 10.81 -2.58 -18.45
CA LYS A 10 10.11 -1.60 -17.63
C LYS A 10 8.86 -2.24 -17.03
N PHE A 11 8.56 -1.92 -15.77
CA PHE A 11 7.35 -2.37 -15.10
C PHE A 11 6.67 -1.18 -14.40
N GLN A 12 5.34 -1.25 -14.31
CA GLN A 12 4.51 -0.30 -13.57
C GLN A 12 3.38 -1.08 -12.91
N ARG A 13 3.03 -0.71 -11.68
CA ARG A 13 1.90 -1.28 -10.96
C ARG A 13 1.14 -0.17 -10.24
N THR A 14 -0.17 -0.21 -10.34
CA THR A 14 -1.09 0.68 -9.60
C THR A 14 -1.93 -0.17 -8.67
N ILE A 15 -2.06 0.27 -7.42
CA ILE A 15 -2.84 -0.43 -6.39
C ILE A 15 -3.79 0.61 -5.78
N THR A 16 -5.08 0.34 -5.85
CA THR A 16 -6.09 1.17 -5.18
C THR A 16 -6.19 0.78 -3.72
N LEU A 17 -6.23 1.76 -2.84
CA LEU A 17 -6.27 1.55 -1.39
C LEU A 17 -7.68 1.85 -0.86
N PRO A 18 -8.18 1.04 0.08
CA PRO A 18 -9.58 1.15 0.54
C PRO A 18 -9.78 2.22 1.61
N VAL A 19 -8.72 2.91 2.05
CA VAL A 19 -8.76 3.85 3.19
C VAL A 19 -7.94 5.09 2.88
N GLU A 20 -8.31 6.20 3.51
CA GLU A 20 -7.51 7.42 3.50
C GLU A 20 -6.18 7.20 4.23
N LEU A 21 -5.11 7.79 3.68
CA LEU A 21 -3.76 7.69 4.21
C LEU A 21 -3.26 9.05 4.69
N ASP A 22 -2.27 9.03 5.58
CA ASP A 22 -1.45 10.21 5.86
C ASP A 22 -0.30 10.28 4.84
N GLU A 23 -0.56 10.98 3.73
CA GLU A 23 0.38 11.12 2.61
C GLU A 23 1.72 11.74 3.04
N SER A 24 1.72 12.58 4.08
CA SER A 24 2.93 13.25 4.58
C SER A 24 3.94 12.30 5.22
N LYS A 25 3.52 11.08 5.57
CA LYS A 25 4.33 10.08 6.29
C LYS A 25 4.59 8.81 5.50
N VAL A 26 4.38 8.83 4.18
CA VAL A 26 4.72 7.71 3.31
C VAL A 26 6.24 7.48 3.33
N LYS A 27 6.64 6.21 3.47
CA LYS A 27 8.06 5.80 3.44
C LYS A 27 8.25 4.65 2.45
N ALA A 28 9.40 4.62 1.80
CA ALA A 28 9.82 3.51 0.95
C ALA A 28 11.25 3.09 1.29
N SER A 29 11.51 1.79 1.29
CA SER A 29 12.84 1.21 1.42
C SER A 29 13.03 0.09 0.40
N TYR A 30 14.25 -0.05 -0.11
CA TYR A 30 14.60 -1.10 -1.06
C TYR A 30 15.83 -1.85 -0.55
N GLU A 31 15.60 -3.09 -0.13
CA GLU A 31 16.63 -3.92 0.48
C GLU A 31 16.49 -5.34 -0.05
N GLN A 32 17.62 -5.99 -0.34
CA GLN A 32 17.68 -7.39 -0.77
C GLN A 32 16.75 -7.75 -1.95
N GLY A 33 16.53 -6.81 -2.88
CA GLY A 33 15.68 -7.04 -4.05
C GLY A 33 14.18 -6.82 -3.83
N VAL A 34 13.77 -6.31 -2.66
CA VAL A 34 12.38 -6.07 -2.30
C VAL A 34 12.14 -4.59 -2.04
N LEU A 35 11.18 -4.00 -2.76
CA LEU A 35 10.67 -2.66 -2.49
C LEU A 35 9.54 -2.75 -1.46
N THR A 36 9.76 -2.17 -0.29
CA THR A 36 8.76 -2.05 0.78
C THR A 36 8.23 -0.62 0.82
N ILE A 37 6.91 -0.46 0.73
CA ILE A 37 6.23 0.83 0.81
C ILE A 37 5.34 0.82 2.05
N THR A 38 5.62 1.71 2.99
CA THR A 38 4.85 1.86 4.25
C THR A 38 3.90 3.04 4.12
N LEU A 39 2.60 2.74 4.21
CA LEU A 39 1.51 3.70 4.05
C LEU A 39 0.70 3.79 5.35
N PRO A 40 0.95 4.82 6.18
CA PRO A 40 0.19 4.99 7.42
C PRO A 40 -1.24 5.42 7.12
N LYS A 41 -2.20 4.77 7.79
CA LYS A 41 -3.61 5.16 7.72
C LYS A 41 -3.79 6.57 8.28
N ALA A 42 -4.68 7.35 7.67
CA ALA A 42 -5.07 8.64 8.23
C ALA A 42 -5.75 8.44 9.60
N GLU A 43 -5.46 9.31 10.55
CA GLU A 43 -6.09 9.30 11.88
C GLU A 43 -7.63 9.38 11.80
N ARG A 44 -8.16 10.06 10.77
CA ARG A 44 -9.61 10.17 10.50
C ARG A 44 -10.24 8.86 10.02
N ALA A 45 -9.44 7.93 9.48
CA ALA A 45 -9.90 6.61 9.06
C ALA A 45 -10.05 5.63 10.23
N LYS A 46 -9.82 6.07 11.48
CA LYS A 46 -10.16 5.28 12.66
C LYS A 46 -11.69 5.03 12.68
N PRO A 47 -12.13 3.78 12.85
CA PRO A 47 -13.55 3.46 12.84
C PRO A 47 -14.25 4.21 13.97
N LYS A 48 -15.28 4.99 13.61
CA LYS A 48 -16.22 5.56 14.58
C LYS A 48 -17.17 4.45 14.99
N GLU A 49 -17.20 4.13 16.27
CA GLU A 49 -18.18 3.20 16.82
C GLU A 49 -19.56 3.89 16.79
N ILE A 50 -20.46 3.41 15.94
CA ILE A 50 -21.84 3.90 15.86
C ILE A 50 -22.69 2.98 16.72
N LYS A 51 -23.11 3.45 17.89
CA LYS A 51 -24.10 2.73 18.70
C LYS A 51 -25.46 2.84 18.01
N VAL A 52 -26.01 1.69 17.62
CA VAL A 52 -27.39 1.59 17.10
C VAL A 52 -28.31 1.32 18.29
N GLU A 53 -29.19 2.27 18.60
CA GLU A 53 -30.29 2.04 19.54
C GLU A 53 -31.42 1.31 18.81
N VAL A 54 -31.76 0.12 19.30
CA VAL A 54 -32.92 -0.65 18.84
C VAL A 54 -34.08 -0.35 19.80
N LYS A 55 -35.22 0.06 19.25
CA LYS A 55 -36.49 0.23 19.98
C LYS A 55 -37.34 -1.03 19.90
#